data_AF-A0A7S0CPN4-F1
#
_entry.id   AF-A0A7S0CPN4-F1
#
_cell.length_a   1.000
_cell.length_b   1.000
_cell.length_c   1.000
_cell.angle_alpha   90.00
_cell.angle_beta   90.00
_cell.angle_gamma   90.00
#
_symmetry.space_group_name_H-M   'P 1'
#
loop_
_entity.id
_entity.type
_entity.pdbx_description
1 polymer ?
#
loop_
_entity_poly.entity_id
_entity_poly.type
_entity_poly.pdbx_seq_one_letter_code
_entity_poly.pdbx_strand_id
1 'polypeptide(L)'
;DGTDCVMLSGETAAGAYPREAVEIMSGICEEAEQCVDNYALSKSLLNVTLADVGGAPLSTIEALASSTVMTAAKTKAACIVVLAANGEAARMIAKYRPAVPIVVGVVPREQRGSIGFAEQTLPGRQVARQLMLTRGLIPTVVNVPEDHERAFLSDNAESEAPAAAKRCVMAAVRHARRQMLCRPGDKVVAMYNVERRCAVIRVIEVTDEMLDEPREAEGLVNEPAVLDPGVVPVE
;
A
#
# COMPACT_ATOMS: atom_id res chain seq x y z
N ASP A 1 -1.83 -19.11 -13.03
CA ASP A 1 -3.14 -18.56 -12.64
C ASP A 1 -3.03 -17.17 -12.03
N GLY A 2 -2.24 -16.97 -10.96
CA GLY A 2 -1.87 -15.61 -10.53
C GLY A 2 -3.01 -14.77 -9.97
N THR A 3 -4.01 -15.40 -9.35
CA THR A 3 -5.15 -14.73 -8.70
C THR A 3 -4.70 -13.78 -7.59
N ASP A 4 -5.48 -12.71 -7.37
CA ASP A 4 -5.27 -11.78 -6.26
C ASP A 4 -5.93 -12.24 -4.95
N CYS A 5 -7.04 -12.96 -5.06
CA CYS A 5 -7.83 -13.44 -3.93
C CYS A 5 -8.29 -14.87 -4.14
N VAL A 6 -8.55 -15.55 -3.03
CA VAL A 6 -9.26 -16.83 -2.96
C VAL A 6 -10.55 -16.62 -2.17
N MET A 7 -11.60 -17.36 -2.52
CA MET A 7 -12.91 -17.22 -1.89
C MET A 7 -13.35 -18.57 -1.34
N LEU A 8 -13.72 -18.58 -0.06
CA LEU A 8 -14.43 -19.69 0.57
C LEU A 8 -15.92 -19.39 0.53
N SER A 9 -16.74 -20.38 0.21
CA SER A 9 -18.19 -20.26 0.06
C SER A 9 -18.89 -21.02 1.19
N GLY A 10 -19.43 -22.20 0.91
CA GLY A 10 -20.13 -23.03 1.90
C GLY A 10 -19.23 -23.48 3.05
N GLU A 11 -17.92 -23.53 2.83
CA GLU A 11 -16.91 -23.90 3.82
C GLU A 11 -16.92 -22.98 5.04
N THR A 12 -17.11 -21.67 4.82
CA THR A 12 -17.18 -20.68 5.90
C THR A 12 -18.61 -20.25 6.23
N ALA A 13 -19.54 -20.34 5.28
CA ALA A 13 -20.92 -19.89 5.48
C ALA A 13 -21.78 -20.87 6.31
N ALA A 14 -21.68 -22.17 6.04
CA ALA A 14 -22.50 -23.20 6.69
C ALA A 14 -21.70 -24.44 7.10
N GLY A 15 -20.37 -24.43 6.91
CA GLY A 15 -19.48 -25.53 7.26
C GLY A 15 -19.35 -25.71 8.77
N ALA A 16 -19.05 -26.93 9.19
CA ALA A 16 -18.84 -27.26 10.61
C ALA A 16 -17.51 -26.72 11.16
N TYR A 17 -16.56 -26.34 10.29
CA TYR A 17 -15.18 -25.97 10.63
C TYR A 17 -14.72 -24.69 9.88
N PRO A 18 -15.40 -23.54 10.09
CA PRO A 18 -15.12 -22.33 9.33
C PRO A 18 -13.74 -21.73 9.64
N ARG A 19 -13.24 -21.88 10.87
CA ARG A 19 -11.91 -21.38 11.27
C ARG A 19 -10.81 -22.19 10.61
N GLU A 20 -10.90 -23.51 10.71
CA GLU A 20 -9.93 -24.46 10.17
C GLU A 20 -9.87 -24.35 8.64
N ALA A 21 -11.01 -24.11 7.98
CA ALA A 21 -11.04 -23.86 6.53
C ALA A 21 -10.20 -22.63 6.15
N VAL A 22 -10.28 -21.53 6.91
CA VAL A 22 -9.49 -20.31 6.68
C VAL A 22 -8.01 -20.55 7.01
N GLU A 23 -7.70 -21.24 8.13
CA GLU A 23 -6.33 -21.56 8.53
C GLU A 23 -5.62 -22.44 7.48
N ILE A 24 -6.30 -23.48 7.00
CA ILE A 24 -5.78 -24.35 5.94
C ILE A 24 -5.58 -23.56 4.65
N MET A 25 -6.53 -22.69 4.27
CA MET A 25 -6.39 -21.86 3.08
C MET A 25 -5.21 -20.89 3.19
N SER A 26 -5.01 -20.25 4.35
CA SER A 26 -3.84 -19.38 4.61
C SER A 26 -2.54 -20.16 4.45
N GLY A 27 -2.43 -21.35 5.05
CA GLY A 27 -1.25 -22.20 4.94
C GLY A 27 -0.96 -22.64 3.50
N ILE A 28 -2.00 -23.01 2.74
CA ILE A 28 -1.85 -23.35 1.31
C ILE A 28 -1.33 -22.14 0.52
N CYS A 29 -1.88 -20.95 0.76
CA CYS A 29 -1.41 -19.73 0.11
C CYS A 29 0.06 -19.46 0.45
N GLU A 30 0.44 -19.50 1.73
CA GLU A 30 1.82 -19.26 2.18
C GLU A 30 2.82 -20.23 1.52
N GLU A 31 2.51 -21.53 1.48
CA GLU A 31 3.36 -22.55 0.85
C GLU A 31 3.45 -22.37 -0.68
N ALA A 32 2.31 -22.06 -1.32
CA ALA A 32 2.27 -21.82 -2.75
C ALA A 32 3.08 -20.57 -3.13
N GLU A 33 3.02 -19.51 -2.32
CA GLU A 33 3.76 -18.27 -2.56
C GLU A 33 5.27 -18.44 -2.41
N GLN A 34 5.72 -19.30 -1.49
CA GLN A 34 7.15 -19.64 -1.32
C GLN A 34 7.75 -20.36 -2.54
N CYS A 35 6.92 -21.10 -3.29
CA CYS A 35 7.35 -21.82 -4.49
C CYS A 35 7.53 -20.90 -5.73
N VAL A 36 7.18 -19.62 -5.64
CA VAL A 36 7.23 -18.67 -6.76
C VAL A 36 8.51 -17.85 -6.75
N ASP A 37 9.30 -17.92 -7.83
CA ASP A 37 10.36 -16.95 -8.08
C ASP A 37 9.76 -15.61 -8.52
N ASN A 38 9.42 -14.79 -7.54
CA ASN A 38 8.86 -13.46 -7.75
C ASN A 38 9.79 -12.55 -8.55
N TYR A 39 11.12 -12.72 -8.46
CA TYR A 39 12.05 -11.89 -9.22
C TYR A 39 12.01 -12.21 -10.72
N ALA A 40 12.00 -13.50 -11.08
CA ALA A 40 11.80 -13.93 -12.46
C ALA A 40 10.40 -13.54 -12.97
N LEU A 41 9.38 -13.67 -12.13
CA LEU A 41 8.00 -13.29 -12.45
C LEU A 41 7.88 -11.79 -12.74
N SER A 42 8.41 -10.91 -11.88
CA SER A 42 8.39 -9.45 -12.10
C SER A 42 9.04 -9.08 -13.44
N LYS A 43 10.16 -9.71 -13.80
CA LYS A 43 10.83 -9.49 -15.10
C LYS A 43 9.98 -9.94 -16.27
N SER A 44 9.38 -11.12 -16.16
CA SER A 44 8.48 -11.65 -17.20
C SER A 44 7.31 -10.70 -17.44
N LEU A 45 6.65 -10.24 -16.37
CA LEU A 45 5.53 -9.30 -16.43
C LEU A 45 5.92 -7.95 -17.03
N LEU A 46 7.13 -7.45 -16.73
CA LEU A 46 7.67 -6.25 -17.36
C LEU A 46 7.87 -6.44 -18.86
N ASN A 47 8.44 -7.58 -19.29
CA ASN A 47 8.64 -7.86 -20.71
C ASN A 47 7.32 -7.95 -21.48
N VAL A 48 6.30 -8.60 -20.89
CA VAL A 48 4.95 -8.64 -21.46
C VAL A 48 4.38 -7.23 -21.58
N THR A 49 4.46 -6.43 -20.52
CA THR A 49 3.96 -5.05 -20.54
C THR A 49 4.65 -4.19 -21.60
N LEU A 50 5.97 -4.35 -21.78
CA LEU A 50 6.72 -3.64 -22.82
C LEU A 50 6.34 -4.09 -24.24
N ALA A 51 6.04 -5.37 -24.42
CA ALA A 51 5.57 -5.90 -25.70
C ALA A 51 4.17 -5.38 -26.04
N ASP A 52 3.26 -5.34 -25.06
CA ASP A 52 1.87 -4.87 -25.23
C ASP A 52 1.80 -3.41 -25.68
N VAL A 53 2.73 -2.59 -25.19
CA VAL A 53 2.78 -1.16 -25.50
C VAL A 53 3.43 -0.91 -26.88
N GLY A 54 4.00 -1.93 -27.53
CA GLY A 54 4.39 -1.88 -28.94
C GLY A 54 5.43 -0.81 -29.28
N GLY A 55 6.29 -0.45 -28.32
CA GLY A 55 7.32 0.60 -28.49
C GLY A 55 6.87 2.01 -28.07
N ALA A 56 5.62 2.21 -27.65
CA ALA A 56 5.22 3.45 -26.97
C ALA A 56 5.82 3.52 -25.54
N PRO A 57 5.96 4.73 -24.97
CA PRO A 57 6.43 4.86 -23.60
C PRO A 57 5.38 4.38 -22.59
N LEU A 58 5.83 3.78 -21.49
CA LEU A 58 4.98 3.49 -20.34
C LEU A 58 4.46 4.78 -19.70
N SER A 59 3.30 4.70 -19.04
CA SER A 59 2.86 5.79 -18.17
C SER A 59 3.87 6.02 -17.04
N THR A 60 3.95 7.24 -16.52
CA THR A 60 4.89 7.58 -15.45
C THR A 60 4.71 6.69 -14.22
N ILE A 61 3.45 6.40 -13.85
CA ILE A 61 3.13 5.54 -12.68
C ILE A 61 3.59 4.10 -12.94
N GLU A 62 3.37 3.56 -14.14
CA GLU A 62 3.76 2.20 -14.50
C GLU A 62 5.29 2.03 -14.55
N ALA A 63 5.98 3.01 -15.14
CA ALA A 63 7.44 3.04 -15.19
C ALA A 63 8.06 3.11 -13.78
N LEU A 64 7.45 3.87 -12.88
CA LEU A 64 7.91 3.97 -11.49
C LEU A 64 7.55 2.73 -10.68
N ALA A 65 6.38 2.13 -10.90
CA ALA A 65 5.97 0.91 -10.23
C ALA A 65 6.93 -0.26 -10.55
N SER A 66 7.21 -0.50 -11.84
CA SER A 66 8.20 -1.51 -12.27
C SER A 66 9.60 -1.22 -11.71
N SER A 67 10.02 0.04 -11.73
CA SER A 67 11.31 0.46 -11.17
C SER A 67 11.38 0.27 -9.65
N THR A 68 10.29 0.54 -8.93
CA THR A 68 10.18 0.38 -7.47
C THR A 68 10.32 -1.09 -7.10
N VAL A 69 9.59 -1.98 -7.77
CA VAL A 69 9.67 -3.43 -7.53
C VAL A 69 11.08 -3.97 -7.82
N MET A 70 11.68 -3.54 -8.93
CA MET A 70 13.05 -3.94 -9.28
C MET A 70 14.08 -3.38 -8.29
N THR A 71 13.88 -2.17 -7.79
CA THR A 71 14.74 -1.55 -6.78
C THR A 71 14.65 -2.32 -5.47
N ALA A 72 13.44 -2.61 -5.00
CA ALA A 72 13.22 -3.38 -3.77
C ALA A 72 13.89 -4.77 -3.83
N ALA A 73 13.78 -5.46 -4.98
CA ALA A 73 14.45 -6.73 -5.19
C ALA A 73 15.99 -6.61 -5.18
N LYS A 74 16.54 -5.59 -5.86
CA LYS A 74 18.00 -5.38 -5.93
C LYS A 74 18.60 -4.92 -4.61
N THR A 75 17.88 -4.09 -3.85
CA THR A 75 18.35 -3.59 -2.55
C THR A 75 18.06 -4.55 -1.41
N LYS A 76 17.37 -5.67 -1.67
CA LYS A 76 16.87 -6.60 -0.65
C LYS A 76 16.09 -5.86 0.43
N ALA A 77 15.15 -5.04 0.01
CA ALA A 77 14.29 -4.30 0.93
C ALA A 77 13.39 -5.28 1.72
N ALA A 78 13.06 -4.95 2.95
CA ALA A 78 12.12 -5.72 3.77
C ALA A 78 10.68 -5.50 3.32
N CYS A 79 10.34 -4.28 2.90
CA CYS A 79 9.02 -3.94 2.37
C CYS A 79 9.07 -2.76 1.39
N ILE A 80 7.98 -2.61 0.64
CA ILE A 80 7.71 -1.41 -0.18
C ILE A 80 6.69 -0.57 0.56
N VAL A 81 6.91 0.75 0.62
CA VAL A 81 5.94 1.71 1.14
C VAL A 81 5.45 2.56 -0.03
N VAL A 82 4.13 2.71 -0.19
CA VAL A 82 3.55 3.56 -1.23
C VAL A 82 2.51 4.50 -0.63
N LEU A 83 2.61 5.78 -0.94
CA LEU A 83 1.54 6.73 -0.62
C LEU A 83 0.58 6.82 -1.81
N ALA A 84 -0.70 6.55 -1.56
CA ALA A 84 -1.72 6.53 -2.60
C ALA A 84 -3.00 7.24 -2.13
N ALA A 85 -3.56 8.10 -2.97
CA ALA A 85 -4.85 8.75 -2.69
C ALA A 85 -6.03 7.87 -3.13
N ASN A 86 -5.96 7.31 -4.34
CA ASN A 86 -7.01 6.48 -4.96
C ASN A 86 -6.62 4.99 -5.06
N GLY A 87 -5.42 4.62 -4.58
CA GLY A 87 -4.90 3.25 -4.64
C GLY A 87 -4.28 2.82 -5.98
N GLU A 88 -4.27 3.66 -7.01
CA GLU A 88 -3.79 3.31 -8.35
C GLU A 88 -2.31 2.91 -8.35
N ALA A 89 -1.44 3.74 -7.76
CA ALA A 89 0.00 3.45 -7.66
C ALA A 89 0.27 2.13 -6.91
N ALA A 90 -0.50 1.83 -5.86
CA ALA A 90 -0.36 0.59 -5.11
C ALA A 90 -0.72 -0.63 -5.96
N ARG A 91 -1.82 -0.57 -6.73
CA ARG A 91 -2.21 -1.64 -7.67
C ARG A 91 -1.18 -1.83 -8.78
N MET A 92 -0.59 -0.75 -9.30
CA MET A 92 0.48 -0.86 -10.30
C MET A 92 1.73 -1.52 -9.73
N ILE A 93 2.10 -1.26 -8.48
CA ILE A 93 3.20 -2.00 -7.82
C ILE A 93 2.83 -3.48 -7.67
N ALA A 94 1.61 -3.79 -7.20
CA ALA A 94 1.15 -5.17 -7.00
C ALA A 94 1.06 -5.97 -8.31
N LYS A 95 0.77 -5.31 -9.44
CA LYS A 95 0.79 -5.91 -10.79
C LYS A 95 2.09 -6.65 -11.06
N TYR A 96 3.23 -6.10 -10.64
CA TYR A 96 4.55 -6.69 -10.88
C TYR A 96 4.95 -7.76 -9.87
N ARG A 97 4.06 -8.16 -8.95
CA ARG A 97 4.25 -9.28 -8.01
C ARG A 97 5.58 -9.21 -7.24
N PRO A 98 5.82 -8.15 -6.45
CA PRO A 98 7.02 -8.08 -5.62
C PRO A 98 7.06 -9.23 -4.61
N ALA A 99 8.26 -9.69 -4.28
CA ALA A 99 8.49 -10.71 -3.25
C ALA A 99 8.26 -10.20 -1.81
N VAL A 100 8.11 -8.88 -1.66
CA VAL A 100 8.05 -8.19 -0.38
C VAL A 100 6.67 -7.55 -0.19
N PRO A 101 6.18 -7.45 1.05
CA PRO A 101 4.89 -6.83 1.34
C PRO A 101 4.88 -5.35 0.93
N ILE A 102 3.71 -4.88 0.49
CA ILE A 102 3.49 -3.49 0.05
C ILE A 102 2.60 -2.79 1.08
N VAL A 103 3.19 -1.93 1.89
CA VAL A 103 2.46 -1.09 2.85
C VAL A 103 1.95 0.16 2.15
N VAL A 104 0.64 0.35 2.17
CA VAL A 104 -0.01 1.47 1.49
C VAL A 104 -0.44 2.52 2.49
N GLY A 105 0.18 3.69 2.48
CA GLY A 105 -0.32 4.87 3.19
C GLY A 105 -1.41 5.54 2.37
N VAL A 106 -2.67 5.27 2.72
CA VAL A 106 -3.82 5.93 2.10
C VAL A 106 -3.95 7.32 2.69
N VAL A 107 -3.64 8.32 1.89
CA VAL A 107 -3.78 9.72 2.26
C VAL A 107 -5.17 10.19 1.78
N PRO A 108 -6.12 10.43 2.69
CA PRO A 108 -7.43 10.93 2.30
C PRO A 108 -7.26 12.31 1.65
N ARG A 109 -7.84 12.48 0.47
CA ARG A 109 -7.86 13.78 -0.19
C ARG A 109 -9.16 14.47 0.18
N GLU A 110 -9.15 15.36 1.16
CA GLU A 110 -10.26 16.28 1.34
C GLU A 110 -10.16 17.36 0.27
N GLN A 111 -11.04 17.40 -0.73
CA GLN A 111 -11.17 18.60 -1.54
C GLN A 111 -12.53 18.86 -2.19
N ARG A 112 -13.08 20.01 -1.80
CA ARG A 112 -14.03 20.90 -2.47
C ARG A 112 -15.43 20.36 -2.76
N GLY A 113 -16.40 20.86 -1.99
CA GLY A 113 -17.78 20.93 -2.45
C GLY A 113 -17.88 21.79 -3.71
N SER A 114 -18.04 21.15 -4.87
CA SER A 114 -18.58 21.81 -6.05
C SER A 114 -20.09 21.61 -6.06
N ILE A 115 -20.80 22.72 -6.27
CA ILE A 115 -22.25 22.76 -6.42
C ILE A 115 -22.56 22.12 -7.78
N GLY A 116 -22.99 20.86 -7.76
CA GLY A 116 -23.47 20.15 -8.97
C GLY A 116 -22.95 18.73 -9.05
N PHE A 117 -23.83 17.76 -8.77
CA PHE A 117 -23.62 16.31 -8.93
C PHE A 117 -22.36 15.78 -8.23
N ALA A 118 -22.48 15.53 -6.92
CA ALA A 118 -21.41 15.10 -6.03
C ALA A 118 -20.47 14.04 -6.64
N GLU A 119 -19.28 14.49 -7.04
CA GLU A 119 -18.10 13.64 -7.24
C GLU A 119 -17.75 13.08 -5.86
N GLN A 120 -18.21 11.87 -5.55
CA GLN A 120 -18.07 11.27 -4.23
C GLN A 120 -16.58 11.08 -3.92
N THR A 121 -16.04 11.94 -3.06
CA THR A 121 -14.75 11.71 -2.40
C THR A 121 -14.90 10.45 -1.55
N LEU A 122 -14.20 9.38 -1.92
CA LEU A 122 -14.21 8.16 -1.12
C LEU A 122 -13.45 8.45 0.19
N PRO A 123 -14.03 8.21 1.38
CA PRO A 123 -13.29 8.31 2.62
C PRO A 123 -12.07 7.38 2.56
N GLY A 124 -10.91 7.78 3.10
CA GLY A 124 -9.67 6.99 3.01
C GLY A 124 -9.84 5.54 3.48
N ARG A 125 -10.75 5.28 4.41
CA ARG A 125 -11.17 3.93 4.84
C ARG A 125 -11.75 3.08 3.72
N GLN A 126 -12.55 3.65 2.83
CA GLN A 126 -13.15 2.93 1.70
C GLN A 126 -12.08 2.53 0.69
N VAL A 127 -11.14 3.43 0.38
CA VAL A 127 -9.99 3.12 -0.48
C VAL A 127 -9.15 2.01 0.15
N ALA A 128 -8.84 2.11 1.45
CA ALA A 128 -8.12 1.06 2.16
C ALA A 128 -8.82 -0.30 2.07
N ARG A 129 -10.14 -0.38 2.28
CA ARG A 129 -10.91 -1.62 2.15
C ARG A 129 -10.88 -2.19 0.74
N GLN A 130 -10.98 -1.34 -0.28
CA GLN A 130 -10.90 -1.79 -1.67
C GLN A 130 -9.53 -2.36 -2.03
N LEU A 131 -8.46 -1.84 -1.42
CA LEU A 131 -7.10 -2.32 -1.67
C LEU A 131 -6.81 -3.70 -1.07
N MET A 132 -7.58 -4.13 -0.05
CA MET A 132 -7.41 -5.47 0.55
C MET A 132 -7.72 -6.61 -0.42
N LEU A 133 -8.42 -6.34 -1.53
CA LEU A 133 -8.69 -7.33 -2.59
C LEU A 133 -7.50 -7.52 -3.54
N THR A 134 -6.46 -6.69 -3.43
CA THR A 134 -5.27 -6.79 -4.28
C THR A 134 -4.14 -7.44 -3.50
N ARG A 135 -3.53 -8.48 -4.09
CA ARG A 135 -2.49 -9.28 -3.45
C ARG A 135 -1.31 -8.44 -2.96
N GLY A 136 -0.83 -8.75 -1.77
CA GLY A 136 0.37 -8.17 -1.17
C GLY A 136 0.22 -6.73 -0.66
N LEU A 137 -0.97 -6.11 -0.82
CA LEU A 137 -1.24 -4.77 -0.29
C LEU A 137 -1.69 -4.83 1.17
N ILE A 138 -1.05 -4.01 2.01
CA ILE A 138 -1.36 -3.83 3.42
C ILE A 138 -1.72 -2.36 3.63
N PRO A 139 -3.00 -1.98 3.47
CA PRO A 139 -3.41 -0.59 3.50
C PRO A 139 -3.55 -0.06 4.94
N THR A 140 -3.10 1.17 5.14
CA THR A 140 -3.20 1.94 6.37
C THR A 140 -3.67 3.34 6.03
N VAL A 141 -4.68 3.84 6.73
CA VAL A 141 -5.11 5.24 6.56
C VAL A 141 -4.14 6.12 7.34
N VAL A 142 -3.50 7.06 6.64
CA VAL A 142 -2.54 8.01 7.23
C VAL A 142 -3.17 9.39 7.20
N ASN A 143 -3.37 9.99 8.39
CA ASN A 143 -3.89 11.34 8.49
C ASN A 143 -2.76 12.35 8.34
N VAL A 144 -2.99 13.37 7.50
CA VAL A 144 -2.08 14.51 7.36
C VAL A 144 -2.58 15.59 8.31
N PRO A 145 -1.71 16.18 9.17
CA PRO A 145 -2.13 17.31 10.01
C PRO A 145 -2.59 18.50 9.16
N GLU A 146 -3.66 19.17 9.59
CA GLU A 146 -4.36 20.26 8.87
C GLU A 146 -3.42 21.38 8.37
N ASP A 147 -2.35 21.67 9.10
CA ASP A 147 -1.35 22.68 8.74
C ASP A 147 -0.71 22.43 7.36
N HIS A 148 -0.67 21.18 6.90
CA HIS A 148 0.05 20.77 5.69
C HIS A 148 -0.89 20.44 4.51
N GLU A 149 -2.21 20.53 4.67
CA GLU A 149 -3.15 20.38 3.55
C GLU A 149 -2.96 21.49 2.51
N ARG A 150 -2.61 22.70 2.96
CA ARG A 150 -2.29 23.85 2.08
C ARG A 150 -1.03 23.61 1.25
N ALA A 151 -0.14 22.72 1.68
CA ALA A 151 1.09 22.38 0.97
C ALA A 151 0.86 21.49 -0.27
N PHE A 152 -0.30 20.84 -0.40
CA PHE A 152 -0.64 20.12 -1.64
C PHE A 152 -1.46 20.98 -2.63
N LEU A 153 -1.89 22.17 -2.21
CA LEU A 153 -2.95 22.95 -2.86
C LEU A 153 -2.57 24.37 -3.30
N SER A 154 -1.44 24.91 -2.82
CA SER A 154 -0.99 26.27 -3.17
C SER A 154 0.24 26.27 -4.07
N ASP A 155 0.33 27.24 -4.99
CA ASP A 155 1.46 27.40 -5.93
C ASP A 155 2.78 27.80 -5.23
N ASN A 156 2.75 28.17 -3.94
CA ASN A 156 3.93 28.49 -3.13
C ASN A 156 4.43 27.30 -2.27
N ALA A 157 3.91 26.09 -2.51
CA ALA A 157 4.12 24.93 -1.65
C ALA A 157 5.35 24.06 -1.96
N GLU A 158 6.22 24.49 -2.87
CA GLU A 158 7.42 23.73 -3.27
C GLU A 158 8.39 23.50 -2.10
N SER A 159 8.33 24.30 -1.02
CA SER A 159 9.20 24.15 0.15
C SER A 159 8.66 23.20 1.24
N GLU A 160 7.34 23.09 1.43
CA GLU A 160 6.72 22.33 2.55
C GLU A 160 6.11 20.97 2.13
N ALA A 161 5.72 20.82 0.87
CA ALA A 161 5.26 19.54 0.30
C ALA A 161 6.22 18.34 0.55
N PRO A 162 7.56 18.46 0.44
CA PRO A 162 8.46 17.36 0.74
C PRO A 162 8.47 16.97 2.23
N ALA A 163 8.19 17.91 3.14
CA ALA A 163 8.13 17.62 4.58
C ALA A 163 6.85 16.84 4.92
N ALA A 164 5.69 17.24 4.36
CA ALA A 164 4.42 16.53 4.53
C ALA A 164 4.49 15.09 4.01
N ALA A 165 5.02 14.91 2.79
CA ALA A 165 5.19 13.59 2.19
C ALA A 165 6.14 12.70 3.01
N LYS A 166 7.25 13.26 3.50
CA LYS A 166 8.19 12.54 4.38
C LYS A 166 7.49 12.06 5.66
N ARG A 167 6.67 12.90 6.31
CA ARG A 167 5.92 12.50 7.52
C ARG A 167 4.96 11.36 7.23
N CYS A 168 4.23 11.41 6.13
CA CYS A 168 3.30 10.35 5.74
C CYS A 168 4.02 9.02 5.44
N VAL A 169 5.16 9.08 4.74
CA VAL A 169 6.01 7.90 4.52
C VAL A 169 6.49 7.33 5.86
N MET A 170 6.94 8.18 6.78
CA MET A 170 7.40 7.72 8.10
C MET A 170 6.27 7.09 8.92
N ALA A 171 5.06 7.63 8.88
CA ALA A 171 3.89 7.01 9.52
C ALA A 171 3.60 5.61 8.95
N ALA A 172 3.69 5.44 7.63
CA ALA A 172 3.54 4.13 6.98
C ALA A 172 4.69 3.17 7.34
N VAL A 173 5.93 3.63 7.43
CA VAL A 173 7.09 2.83 7.88
C VAL A 173 6.91 2.37 9.34
N ARG A 174 6.40 3.24 10.22
CA ARG A 174 6.08 2.87 11.61
C ARG A 174 4.96 1.83 11.68
N HIS A 175 3.95 1.94 10.82
CA HIS A 175 2.93 0.90 10.69
C HIS A 175 3.55 -0.43 10.26
N ALA A 176 4.45 -0.42 9.27
CA ALA A 176 5.17 -1.61 8.83
C ALA A 176 5.94 -2.29 9.98
N ARG A 177 6.64 -1.51 10.83
CA ARG A 177 7.32 -2.01 12.02
C ARG A 177 6.35 -2.63 13.03
N ARG A 178 5.21 -2.00 13.29
CA ARG A 178 4.18 -2.52 14.22
C ARG A 178 3.63 -3.87 13.76
N GLN A 179 3.56 -4.07 12.45
CA GLN A 179 3.20 -5.35 11.82
C GLN A 179 4.39 -6.30 11.67
N MET A 180 5.56 -5.99 12.25
CA MET A 180 6.79 -6.77 12.19
C MET A 180 7.33 -7.02 10.76
N LEU A 181 6.97 -6.14 9.81
CA LEU A 181 7.39 -6.25 8.40
C LEU A 181 8.78 -5.66 8.14
N CYS A 182 9.32 -4.86 9.05
CA CYS A 182 10.67 -4.31 8.96
C CYS A 182 11.29 -4.15 10.36
N ARG A 183 12.63 -4.20 10.40
CA ARG A 183 13.45 -4.06 11.61
C ARG A 183 14.48 -2.93 11.43
N PRO A 184 15.03 -2.39 12.53
CA PRO A 184 16.18 -1.50 12.46
C PRO A 184 17.33 -2.15 11.67
N GLY A 185 17.91 -1.42 10.73
CA GLY A 185 18.92 -1.90 9.78
C GLY A 185 18.36 -2.42 8.45
N ASP A 186 17.05 -2.64 8.34
CA ASP A 186 16.43 -3.03 7.07
C ASP A 186 16.29 -1.85 6.12
N LYS A 187 16.23 -2.15 4.82
CA LYS A 187 15.93 -1.17 3.77
C LYS A 187 14.46 -1.22 3.42
N VAL A 188 13.86 -0.06 3.21
CA VAL A 188 12.49 0.11 2.73
C VAL A 188 12.52 0.96 1.48
N VAL A 189 11.79 0.55 0.45
CA VAL A 189 11.66 1.36 -0.78
C VAL A 189 10.33 2.10 -0.72
N ALA A 190 10.39 3.43 -0.66
CA ALA A 190 9.22 4.30 -0.65
C ALA A 190 8.95 4.86 -2.06
N MET A 191 7.70 4.80 -2.51
CA MET A 191 7.21 5.46 -3.73
C MET A 191 6.09 6.43 -3.36
N TYR A 192 6.22 7.70 -3.71
CA TYR A 192 5.21 8.72 -3.43
C TYR A 192 5.30 9.90 -4.38
N ASN A 193 4.20 10.64 -4.51
CA ASN A 193 4.15 11.88 -5.26
C ASN A 193 4.54 13.06 -4.36
N VAL A 194 5.47 13.89 -4.82
CA VAL A 194 5.87 15.14 -4.13
C VAL A 194 4.99 16.30 -4.61
N GLU A 195 4.66 16.31 -5.90
CA GLU A 195 3.84 17.34 -6.55
C GLU A 195 2.85 16.68 -7.52
N ARG A 196 1.94 17.46 -8.13
CA ARG A 196 0.92 16.95 -9.07
C ARG A 196 1.47 16.16 -10.26
N ARG A 197 2.75 16.33 -10.60
CA ARG A 197 3.41 15.66 -11.75
C ARG A 197 4.76 15.04 -11.43
N CYS A 198 5.19 15.06 -10.16
CA CYS A 198 6.50 14.59 -9.75
C CYS A 198 6.34 13.44 -8.76
N ALA A 199 6.90 12.29 -9.12
CA ALA A 199 6.86 11.08 -8.32
C ALA A 199 8.29 10.60 -8.06
N VAL A 200 8.54 10.16 -6.82
CA VAL A 200 9.88 9.87 -6.32
C VAL A 200 9.94 8.45 -5.79
N ILE A 201 11.03 7.76 -6.09
CA ILE A 201 11.43 6.49 -5.47
C ILE A 201 12.57 6.80 -4.53
N ARG A 202 12.43 6.42 -3.26
CA ARG A 202 13.46 6.62 -2.23
C ARG A 202 13.75 5.31 -1.52
N VAL A 203 15.02 4.95 -1.44
CA VAL A 203 15.47 3.88 -0.56
C VAL A 203 15.79 4.48 0.80
N ILE A 204 15.15 3.97 1.84
CA ILE A 204 15.26 4.43 3.23
C ILE A 204 15.84 3.29 4.04
N GLU A 205 16.88 3.56 4.81
CA GLU A 205 17.39 2.63 5.83
C GLU A 205 16.68 2.93 7.14
N VAL A 206 16.10 1.90 7.75
CA VAL A 206 15.31 2.03 8.97
C VAL A 206 16.27 2.16 10.15
N THR A 207 16.28 3.31 10.81
CA THR A 207 17.03 3.52 12.06
C THR A 207 16.09 3.49 13.27
N ASP A 208 16.61 3.16 14.45
CA ASP A 208 15.82 3.12 15.69
C ASP A 208 15.17 4.48 16.00
N GLU A 209 15.90 5.58 15.79
CA GLU A 209 15.43 6.96 16.02
C GLU A 209 14.22 7.35 15.17
N MET A 210 14.07 6.79 13.96
CA MET A 210 12.94 7.10 13.07
C MET A 210 11.60 6.58 13.60
N LEU A 211 11.64 5.70 14.60
CA LEU A 211 10.53 4.84 14.99
C LEU A 211 10.00 5.10 16.42
N ASP A 212 10.54 6.09 17.14
CA ASP A 212 10.25 6.37 18.56
C ASP A 212 9.21 7.50 18.80
N GLU A 213 8.53 8.02 17.77
CA GLU A 213 7.48 9.03 17.99
C GLU A 213 6.19 8.44 18.64
N PRO A 214 5.60 9.12 19.65
CA PRO A 214 4.48 8.61 20.43
C PRO A 214 3.15 8.55 19.64
N ARG A 215 2.30 7.57 20.01
CA ARG A 215 1.00 7.23 19.39
C ARG A 215 0.02 8.41 19.23
N GLU A 216 0.09 9.43 20.08
CA GLU A 216 -0.87 10.54 20.14
C GLU A 216 -0.60 11.65 19.12
N ALA A 217 0.61 11.73 18.56
CA ALA A 217 0.98 12.77 17.59
C ALA A 217 0.55 12.42 16.14
N GLU A 218 0.04 11.21 15.88
CA GLU A 218 -0.05 10.67 14.53
C GLU A 218 -1.44 10.71 13.89
N GLY A 219 -2.51 11.05 14.62
CA GLY A 219 -3.87 11.04 14.04
C GLY A 219 -4.28 9.71 13.40
N LEU A 220 -3.52 8.63 13.58
CA LEU A 220 -3.79 7.31 13.02
C LEU A 220 -5.07 6.80 13.70
N VAL A 221 -6.17 6.75 12.94
CA VAL A 221 -7.36 6.07 13.42
C VAL A 221 -7.09 4.57 13.34
N ASN A 222 -6.47 4.05 14.40
CA ASN A 222 -6.25 2.62 14.60
C ASN A 222 -7.60 1.93 14.84
N GLU A 223 -8.25 1.54 13.75
CA GLU A 223 -8.92 0.26 13.74
C GLU A 223 -8.32 -0.51 12.55
N PRO A 224 -7.69 -1.67 12.80
CA PRO A 224 -7.33 -2.52 11.68
C PRO A 224 -8.60 -2.81 10.89
N ALA A 225 -8.55 -2.78 9.57
CA ALA A 225 -9.60 -3.42 8.76
C ALA A 225 -9.45 -4.96 8.84
N VAL A 226 -9.09 -5.47 10.02
CA VAL A 226 -9.33 -6.84 10.46
C VAL A 226 -10.82 -6.84 10.80
N LEU A 227 -11.57 -7.71 10.13
CA LEU A 227 -12.92 -8.06 10.54
C LEU A 227 -12.85 -8.45 12.01
N ASP A 228 -13.45 -7.64 12.88
CA ASP A 228 -13.60 -7.96 14.30
C ASP A 228 -14.29 -9.34 14.41
N PRO A 229 -13.64 -10.39 14.95
CA PRO A 229 -14.19 -11.73 14.93
C PRO A 229 -15.27 -11.96 16.00
N GLY A 230 -15.90 -10.93 16.55
CA GLY A 230 -17.11 -11.15 17.32
C GLY A 230 -17.69 -9.93 18.01
N VAL A 231 -18.75 -9.38 17.43
CA VAL A 231 -20.02 -9.12 18.13
C VAL A 231 -21.15 -9.25 17.11
N VAL A 232 -21.75 -10.43 17.00
CA VAL A 232 -23.13 -10.53 16.51
C VAL A 232 -24.00 -10.27 17.75
N PRO A 233 -24.77 -9.16 17.82
CA PRO A 233 -25.80 -9.07 18.83
C PRO A 233 -26.84 -10.13 18.48
N VAL A 234 -26.95 -11.12 19.35
CA VAL A 234 -28.06 -12.07 19.34
C VAL A 234 -29.31 -11.29 19.75
N GLU A 235 -30.23 -11.11 18.82
CA GLU A 235 -31.67 -10.98 19.12
C GLU A 235 -32.38 -12.26 18.70
#